data_AF-A0A970JDZ3-F1
#
_entry.id   AF-A0A970JDZ3-F1
#
_cell.length_a   1.000
_cell.length_b   1.000
_cell.length_c   1.000
_cell.angle_alpha   90.00
_cell.angle_beta   90.00
_cell.angle_gamma   90.00
#
_symmetry.space_group_name_H-M   'P 1'
#
loop_
_entity.id
_entity.type
_entity.pdbx_description
1 polymer ?
#
loop_
_entity_poly.entity_id
_entity_poly.type
_entity_poly.pdbx_seq_one_letter_code
_entity_poly.pdbx_strand_id
1 'polypeptide(L)'
;MKSHKLKNTIITGALCTFLVVPAFVHGEQVKTIAADISKVIPISHKLDHWAESYVEQLLTDYDVESVFEAKDLDSVITLTDFDILVKAAIDENYNSMPDSMTREAVVHELTKIWAEKTGQELEKIPVIDMLIYSDTNKIDVKYNHSITVAYMKGIAKGKDARVFDPKAEVTYGELAALICNTARAIESELESDRQPIIEGKFETRGSYEIKDGKVVFDFELVNHYSEPKQLQFGSGQQYEVVITNEKGEEVYRYSDDKFFTLAIIYKTIKPGESLKWQDIWDMTDQEGEKLTSGKYTANITIMVMPENKDEKIEENQLTTVIDFSLDKMEEETSQVQYDLNEEGIIKPEFARKIIEETAHNTMQAIKDKDAETLAEFIHPTKGVRFTPYTYVSVEDDVVLNKEEIKEFFNDQKVYLWGSYDGIGDEINLTPSQYYERFIYTEDFLNAEEIGYNEVLSSGNMLENQFEVYDNAIVVEYYFPGFNPDYEGMDWKSLRLVFEQYEDSWKLVGIIHNQWTI
;
A
#
# COMPACT_ATOMS: atom_id res chain seq x y z
N MET A 1 -27.93 65.30 -3.19
CA MET A 1 -28.76 64.08 -3.09
C MET A 1 -27.87 62.86 -3.37
N LYS A 2 -28.34 61.64 -3.08
CA LYS A 2 -27.65 60.32 -3.28
C LYS A 2 -27.11 60.10 -4.73
N SER A 3 -26.15 59.22 -5.08
CA SER A 3 -25.12 58.41 -4.35
C SER A 3 -24.25 57.53 -5.31
N HIS A 4 -22.97 57.26 -4.98
CA HIS A 4 -22.09 56.07 -5.29
C HIS A 4 -21.94 55.43 -6.70
N LYS A 5 -20.70 55.22 -7.24
CA LYS A 5 -19.84 53.98 -7.33
C LYS A 5 -20.47 52.76 -8.08
N LEU A 6 -19.78 51.90 -8.86
CA LEU A 6 -18.35 51.59 -9.15
C LEU A 6 -18.18 51.38 -10.72
N LYS A 7 -17.30 50.64 -11.44
CA LYS A 7 -16.13 49.70 -11.29
C LYS A 7 -15.29 49.71 -12.63
N ASN A 8 -14.08 49.12 -12.64
CA ASN A 8 -13.18 48.98 -13.82
C ASN A 8 -13.26 47.59 -14.54
N THR A 9 -12.75 47.55 -15.78
CA THR A 9 -12.35 46.35 -16.55
C THR A 9 -11.05 46.63 -17.33
N ILE A 10 -10.20 45.62 -17.57
CA ILE A 10 -9.01 45.66 -18.46
C ILE A 10 -9.10 44.47 -19.44
N ILE A 11 -8.54 44.61 -20.66
CA ILE A 11 -8.68 43.64 -21.77
C ILE A 11 -7.29 43.25 -22.33
N THR A 12 -7.17 41.99 -22.76
CA THR A 12 -5.99 41.33 -23.33
C THR A 12 -5.59 41.86 -24.73
N GLY A 13 -4.33 41.69 -25.13
CA GLY A 13 -3.85 41.92 -26.50
C GLY A 13 -2.49 41.26 -26.79
N ALA A 14 -2.24 40.87 -28.05
CA ALA A 14 -1.06 40.09 -28.46
C ALA A 14 -0.60 40.40 -29.92
N LEU A 15 0.51 39.76 -30.32
CA LEU A 15 1.14 39.66 -31.66
C LEU A 15 2.05 40.79 -32.20
N CYS A 16 3.36 40.48 -32.19
CA CYS A 16 4.35 40.54 -33.29
C CYS A 16 4.40 41.70 -34.31
N THR A 17 5.60 42.28 -34.55
CA THR A 17 6.51 41.87 -35.67
C THR A 17 7.87 42.62 -35.72
N PHE A 18 8.89 41.89 -36.21
CA PHE A 18 10.24 42.21 -36.74
C PHE A 18 10.85 43.64 -36.75
N LEU A 19 12.18 43.70 -36.52
CA LEU A 19 13.10 44.53 -37.34
C LEU A 19 14.57 44.01 -37.39
N VAL A 20 15.16 44.18 -38.57
CA VAL A 20 16.38 43.61 -39.20
C VAL A 20 17.75 43.93 -38.54
N VAL A 21 18.76 43.08 -38.80
CA VAL A 21 20.21 43.25 -38.51
C VAL A 21 21.04 43.33 -39.81
N PRO A 22 22.15 44.10 -39.85
CA PRO A 22 23.41 43.57 -40.42
C PRO A 22 24.67 43.97 -39.62
N ALA A 23 25.82 43.33 -39.89
CA ALA A 23 27.02 43.35 -39.03
C ALA A 23 28.33 43.77 -39.74
N PHE A 24 29.34 44.21 -38.95
CA PHE A 24 30.79 44.27 -39.26
C PHE A 24 31.61 44.57 -37.98
N VAL A 25 32.92 44.29 -37.80
CA VAL A 25 33.78 43.16 -38.23
C VAL A 25 35.15 43.21 -37.50
N HIS A 26 35.82 42.06 -37.28
CA HIS A 26 37.24 41.88 -36.84
C HIS A 26 37.72 42.45 -35.47
N GLY A 27 38.48 41.64 -34.69
CA GLY A 27 39.45 42.18 -33.70
C GLY A 27 39.71 41.38 -32.40
N GLU A 28 40.68 40.45 -32.45
CA GLU A 28 41.45 39.89 -31.31
C GLU A 28 40.71 39.25 -30.09
N GLN A 29 41.51 38.73 -29.14
CA GLN A 29 41.09 37.82 -28.07
C GLN A 29 40.64 38.53 -26.80
N VAL A 30 39.49 38.13 -26.25
CA VAL A 30 39.16 38.35 -24.83
C VAL A 30 38.67 37.02 -24.23
N LYS A 31 39.44 36.48 -23.28
CA LYS A 31 38.91 35.45 -22.35
C LYS A 31 37.99 36.16 -21.36
N THR A 32 36.69 35.88 -21.43
CA THR A 32 35.74 36.17 -20.34
C THR A 32 35.43 34.89 -19.58
N ILE A 33 35.28 35.02 -18.25
CA ILE A 33 34.96 33.92 -17.34
C ILE A 33 33.43 33.80 -17.23
N ALA A 34 32.96 32.63 -16.82
CA ALA A 34 31.55 32.24 -16.76
C ALA A 34 30.60 33.32 -16.23
N ALA A 35 29.48 33.49 -16.95
CA ALA A 35 28.20 33.97 -16.47
C ALA A 35 27.13 32.97 -16.95
N ASP A 36 26.06 32.84 -16.20
CA ASP A 36 25.07 31.74 -16.24
C ASP A 36 24.89 31.01 -17.57
N ILE A 37 25.18 29.69 -17.56
CA ILE A 37 24.31 28.77 -18.29
C ILE A 37 22.96 28.88 -17.60
N SER A 38 22.02 29.60 -18.22
CA SER A 38 20.62 29.60 -17.79
C SER A 38 20.07 28.19 -18.00
N LYS A 39 20.26 27.32 -16.98
CA LYS A 39 19.69 25.98 -16.95
C LYS A 39 18.18 26.17 -16.93
N VAL A 40 17.55 26.03 -18.08
CA VAL A 40 16.09 26.03 -18.21
C VAL A 40 15.61 24.83 -17.43
N ILE A 41 15.18 25.07 -16.19
CA ILE A 41 14.47 24.08 -15.40
C ILE A 41 13.15 23.85 -16.15
N PRO A 42 12.87 22.63 -16.64
CA PRO A 42 11.62 22.36 -17.32
C PRO A 42 10.46 22.69 -16.38
N ILE A 43 9.53 23.52 -16.83
CA ILE A 43 8.28 23.77 -16.13
C ILE A 43 7.45 22.50 -16.30
N SER A 44 7.50 21.62 -15.30
CA SER A 44 6.80 20.32 -15.20
C SER A 44 6.56 19.65 -16.56
N HIS A 45 7.49 18.78 -16.99
CA HIS A 45 7.18 17.87 -18.10
C HIS A 45 5.99 17.01 -17.66
N LYS A 46 4.80 17.31 -18.19
CA LYS A 46 3.63 16.49 -17.95
C LYS A 46 3.77 15.32 -18.92
N LEU A 47 4.00 14.13 -18.37
CA LEU A 47 3.97 12.92 -19.17
C LEU A 47 2.55 12.77 -19.73
N ASP A 48 2.44 12.64 -21.05
CA ASP A 48 1.16 12.45 -21.74
C ASP A 48 0.77 10.96 -21.80
N HIS A 49 1.71 10.05 -21.50
CA HIS A 49 1.46 8.61 -21.38
C HIS A 49 2.17 7.97 -20.17
N TRP A 50 1.53 7.00 -19.51
CA TRP A 50 2.01 6.40 -18.26
C TRP A 50 3.38 5.70 -18.37
N ALA A 51 3.70 5.17 -19.55
CA ALA A 51 4.95 4.46 -19.82
C ALA A 51 6.10 5.34 -20.32
N GLU A 52 5.87 6.65 -20.50
CA GLU A 52 6.82 7.58 -21.13
C GLU A 52 8.19 7.59 -20.41
N SER A 53 8.22 7.51 -19.08
CA SER A 53 9.46 7.42 -18.29
C SER A 53 10.27 6.12 -18.52
N TYR A 54 9.63 5.01 -18.90
CA TYR A 54 10.34 3.78 -19.28
C TYR A 54 10.93 3.89 -20.69
N VAL A 55 10.22 4.58 -21.59
CA VAL A 55 10.71 4.86 -22.95
C VAL A 55 11.90 5.84 -22.88
N GLU A 56 11.82 6.90 -22.07
CA GLU A 56 12.95 7.81 -21.80
C GLU A 56 14.17 7.07 -21.23
N GLN A 57 13.97 6.11 -20.31
CA GLN A 57 15.06 5.27 -19.80
C GLN A 57 15.70 4.46 -20.94
N LEU A 58 14.90 3.71 -21.71
CA LEU A 58 15.42 2.85 -22.79
C LEU A 58 16.15 3.65 -23.89
N LEU A 59 15.67 4.85 -24.22
CA LEU A 59 16.31 5.77 -25.18
C LEU A 59 17.58 6.45 -24.63
N THR A 60 17.73 6.52 -23.30
CA THR A 60 18.94 7.05 -22.66
C THR A 60 20.04 6.00 -22.59
N ASP A 61 19.67 4.75 -22.28
CA ASP A 61 20.61 3.66 -22.03
C ASP A 61 20.98 2.87 -23.30
N TYR A 62 20.13 2.86 -24.34
CA TYR A 62 20.27 2.00 -25.52
C TYR A 62 19.91 2.67 -26.87
N ASP A 63 20.51 2.17 -27.97
CA ASP A 63 20.26 2.63 -29.35
C ASP A 63 18.95 2.02 -29.91
N VAL A 64 17.81 2.48 -29.38
CA VAL A 64 16.46 1.95 -29.68
C VAL A 64 15.48 3.00 -30.20
N GLU A 65 15.96 4.17 -30.64
CA GLU A 65 15.14 5.26 -31.19
C GLU A 65 14.20 4.76 -32.31
N SER A 66 14.72 3.92 -33.21
CA SER A 66 13.95 3.33 -34.33
C SER A 66 12.80 2.41 -33.93
N VAL A 67 12.73 1.94 -32.67
CA VAL A 67 11.60 1.16 -32.16
C VAL A 67 10.42 2.05 -31.82
N PHE A 68 10.68 3.25 -31.28
CA PHE A 68 9.68 4.17 -30.75
C PHE A 68 9.38 5.37 -31.68
N GLU A 69 10.25 5.67 -32.65
CA GLU A 69 10.03 6.77 -33.62
C GLU A 69 8.67 6.64 -34.32
N ALA A 70 7.85 7.69 -34.16
CA ALA A 70 6.50 7.79 -34.72
C ALA A 70 5.55 6.62 -34.37
N LYS A 71 5.79 5.90 -33.27
CA LYS A 71 4.83 4.94 -32.69
C LYS A 71 3.87 5.64 -31.72
N ASP A 72 2.73 5.01 -31.53
CA ASP A 72 1.79 5.27 -30.45
C ASP A 72 2.05 4.22 -29.34
N LEU A 73 2.15 4.64 -28.08
CA LEU A 73 2.51 3.76 -26.98
C LEU A 73 1.39 2.78 -26.58
N ASP A 74 0.13 3.07 -26.95
CA ASP A 74 -1.01 2.18 -26.78
C ASP A 74 -1.23 1.24 -27.99
N SER A 75 -0.44 1.38 -29.06
CA SER A 75 -0.47 0.43 -30.18
C SER A 75 0.23 -0.89 -29.82
N VAL A 76 -0.27 -2.00 -30.38
CA VAL A 76 0.34 -3.33 -30.24
C VAL A 76 1.75 -3.37 -30.85
N ILE A 77 2.71 -3.94 -30.11
CA ILE A 77 4.10 -4.05 -30.53
C ILE A 77 4.34 -5.25 -31.45
N THR A 78 5.29 -5.15 -32.40
CA THR A 78 5.62 -6.27 -33.28
C THR A 78 6.68 -7.19 -32.66
N LEU A 79 6.71 -8.46 -33.09
CA LEU A 79 7.77 -9.40 -32.70
C LEU A 79 9.17 -8.91 -33.08
N THR A 80 9.31 -8.15 -34.17
CA THR A 80 10.59 -7.54 -34.59
C THR A 80 11.04 -6.46 -33.60
N ASP A 81 10.11 -5.61 -33.15
CA ASP A 81 10.39 -4.54 -32.19
C ASP A 81 10.70 -5.12 -30.80
N PHE A 82 10.00 -6.18 -30.39
CA PHE A 82 10.31 -6.98 -29.19
C PHE A 82 11.73 -7.57 -29.25
N ASP A 83 12.11 -8.20 -30.36
CA ASP A 83 13.43 -8.79 -30.57
C ASP A 83 14.55 -7.74 -30.44
N ILE A 84 14.34 -6.54 -30.98
CA ILE A 84 15.27 -5.41 -30.86
C ILE A 84 15.40 -4.96 -29.39
N LEU A 85 14.30 -4.74 -28.67
CA LEU A 85 14.35 -4.26 -27.28
C LEU A 85 14.97 -5.30 -26.33
N VAL A 86 14.65 -6.59 -26.48
CA VAL A 86 15.27 -7.66 -25.69
C VAL A 86 16.78 -7.72 -25.97
N LYS A 87 17.20 -7.62 -27.23
CA LYS A 87 18.63 -7.64 -27.60
C LYS A 87 19.41 -6.43 -27.12
N ALA A 88 18.80 -5.26 -27.15
CA ALA A 88 19.43 -4.04 -26.68
C ALA A 88 19.57 -4.01 -25.14
N ALA A 89 18.49 -4.32 -24.42
CA ALA A 89 18.41 -4.07 -22.98
C ALA A 89 18.67 -5.27 -22.07
N ILE A 90 18.59 -6.51 -22.57
CA ILE A 90 18.62 -7.72 -21.73
C ILE A 90 19.61 -8.79 -22.22
N ASP A 91 19.60 -9.12 -23.51
CA ASP A 91 20.47 -10.16 -24.07
C ASP A 91 20.83 -9.98 -25.55
N GLU A 92 22.01 -9.42 -25.81
CA GLU A 92 22.59 -9.31 -27.16
C GLU A 92 22.62 -10.64 -27.96
N ASN A 93 22.61 -11.80 -27.29
CA ASN A 93 22.65 -13.13 -27.92
C ASN A 93 21.26 -13.79 -28.04
N TYR A 94 20.18 -13.08 -27.73
CA TYR A 94 18.81 -13.59 -27.77
C TYR A 94 18.48 -14.19 -29.16
N ASN A 95 17.91 -15.39 -29.17
CA ASN A 95 17.63 -16.14 -30.40
C ASN A 95 16.34 -16.97 -30.32
N SER A 96 15.48 -16.67 -29.34
CA SER A 96 14.19 -17.31 -29.12
C SER A 96 13.04 -16.40 -29.57
N MET A 97 11.80 -16.74 -29.23
CA MET A 97 10.62 -15.89 -29.40
C MET A 97 9.50 -16.36 -28.45
N PRO A 98 8.64 -15.46 -27.94
CA PRO A 98 7.43 -15.87 -27.24
C PRO A 98 6.46 -16.59 -28.20
N ASP A 99 5.62 -17.50 -27.67
CA ASP A 99 4.62 -18.25 -28.45
C ASP A 99 3.62 -17.35 -29.20
N SER A 100 3.40 -16.13 -28.69
CA SER A 100 2.55 -15.08 -29.26
C SER A 100 2.91 -13.72 -28.63
N MET A 101 2.35 -12.61 -29.12
CA MET A 101 2.52 -11.28 -28.52
C MET A 101 1.50 -10.99 -27.40
N THR A 102 0.79 -12.02 -26.92
CA THR A 102 -0.08 -11.91 -25.75
C THR A 102 0.71 -11.72 -24.46
N ARG A 103 0.12 -11.01 -23.50
CA ARG A 103 0.75 -10.66 -22.23
C ARG A 103 1.24 -11.86 -21.44
N GLU A 104 0.52 -12.98 -21.44
CA GLU A 104 0.99 -14.22 -20.79
C GLU A 104 2.25 -14.81 -21.43
N ALA A 105 2.35 -14.81 -22.76
CA ALA A 105 3.47 -15.39 -23.49
C ALA A 105 4.71 -14.49 -23.45
N VAL A 106 4.51 -13.18 -23.53
CA VAL A 106 5.58 -12.17 -23.39
C VAL A 106 6.16 -12.17 -21.97
N VAL A 107 5.31 -12.21 -20.93
CA VAL A 107 5.77 -12.27 -19.53
C VAL A 107 6.46 -13.60 -19.22
N HIS A 108 5.97 -14.72 -19.75
CA HIS A 108 6.65 -16.02 -19.65
C HIS A 108 8.07 -15.95 -20.20
N GLU A 109 8.22 -15.45 -21.43
CA GLU A 109 9.51 -15.40 -22.12
C GLU A 109 10.51 -14.45 -21.43
N LEU A 110 10.07 -13.27 -20.98
CA LEU A 110 10.90 -12.35 -20.19
C LEU A 110 11.33 -12.96 -18.85
N THR A 111 10.47 -13.73 -18.20
CA THR A 111 10.80 -14.41 -16.94
C THR A 111 11.76 -15.58 -17.16
N LYS A 112 11.65 -16.28 -18.28
CA LYS A 112 12.63 -17.29 -18.73
C LYS A 112 14.00 -16.66 -18.99
N ILE A 113 14.06 -15.52 -19.69
CA ILE A 113 15.31 -14.78 -19.91
C ILE A 113 15.90 -14.31 -18.56
N TRP A 114 15.08 -13.78 -17.64
CA TRP A 114 15.53 -13.44 -16.28
C TRP A 114 16.16 -14.64 -15.59
N ALA A 115 15.48 -15.79 -15.56
CA ALA A 115 15.97 -17.01 -14.91
C ALA A 115 17.29 -17.50 -15.54
N GLU A 116 17.40 -17.50 -16.88
CA GLU A 116 18.62 -17.85 -17.61
C GLU A 116 19.78 -16.88 -17.29
N LYS A 117 19.53 -15.56 -17.20
CA LYS A 117 20.54 -14.55 -16.83
C LYS A 117 20.96 -14.62 -15.37
N THR A 118 20.09 -15.06 -14.46
CA THR A 118 20.40 -15.23 -13.03
C THR A 118 20.84 -16.66 -12.68
N GLY A 119 21.04 -17.54 -13.68
CA GLY A 119 21.50 -18.93 -13.46
C GLY A 119 20.49 -19.85 -12.77
N GLN A 120 19.20 -19.48 -12.76
CA GLN A 120 18.13 -20.21 -12.08
C GLN A 120 17.36 -21.12 -13.04
N GLU A 121 16.96 -22.30 -12.58
CA GLU A 121 16.04 -23.18 -13.31
C GLU A 121 14.60 -22.78 -12.97
N LEU A 122 13.93 -22.05 -13.86
CA LEU A 122 12.59 -21.47 -13.66
C LEU A 122 11.58 -22.47 -13.04
N GLU A 123 11.48 -23.68 -13.62
CA GLU A 123 10.60 -24.77 -13.18
C GLU A 123 10.90 -25.33 -11.78
N LYS A 124 12.00 -24.92 -11.14
CA LYS A 124 12.40 -25.33 -9.78
C LYS A 124 12.25 -24.23 -8.73
N ILE A 125 11.95 -22.99 -9.15
CA ILE A 125 11.76 -21.87 -8.23
C ILE A 125 10.51 -22.13 -7.37
N PRO A 126 10.60 -22.17 -6.03
CA PRO A 126 9.43 -22.39 -5.19
C PRO A 126 8.53 -21.15 -5.23
N VAL A 127 7.27 -21.36 -5.63
CA VAL A 127 6.22 -20.35 -5.63
C VAL A 127 5.25 -20.56 -4.47
N ILE A 128 4.53 -19.51 -4.08
CA ILE A 128 3.45 -19.59 -3.10
C ILE A 128 2.11 -19.85 -3.81
N ASP A 129 1.29 -20.76 -3.26
CA ASP A 129 -0.07 -21.01 -3.74
C ASP A 129 -0.99 -19.84 -3.36
N MET A 130 -1.01 -18.79 -4.19
CA MET A 130 -1.78 -17.57 -3.96
C MET A 130 -2.46 -17.08 -5.25
N LEU A 131 -3.71 -16.64 -5.14
CA LEU A 131 -4.40 -15.91 -6.23
C LEU A 131 -3.87 -14.48 -6.29
N ILE A 132 -2.82 -14.30 -7.10
CA ILE A 132 -2.14 -13.01 -7.29
C ILE A 132 -2.98 -12.04 -8.14
N TYR A 133 -3.73 -12.56 -9.11
CA TYR A 133 -4.53 -11.78 -10.04
C TYR A 133 -5.99 -12.21 -10.01
N SER A 134 -6.91 -11.25 -10.14
CA SER A 134 -8.36 -11.51 -10.14
C SER A 134 -8.81 -12.40 -11.30
N ASP A 135 -8.01 -12.49 -12.37
CA ASP A 135 -8.24 -13.34 -13.53
C ASP A 135 -7.15 -14.40 -13.80
N THR A 136 -6.47 -14.85 -12.74
CA THR A 136 -5.52 -15.99 -12.81
C THR A 136 -6.14 -17.24 -13.49
N ASN A 137 -7.46 -17.44 -13.38
CA ASN A 137 -8.16 -18.55 -14.04
C ASN A 137 -8.22 -18.47 -15.59
N LYS A 138 -7.86 -17.34 -16.19
CA LYS A 138 -7.76 -17.16 -17.66
C LYS A 138 -6.35 -17.46 -18.20
N ILE A 139 -5.34 -17.54 -17.35
CA ILE A 139 -3.94 -17.79 -17.74
C ILE A 139 -3.81 -19.24 -18.24
N ASP A 140 -3.05 -19.49 -19.31
CA ASP A 140 -2.75 -20.87 -19.73
C ASP A 140 -1.89 -21.57 -18.67
N VAL A 141 -2.22 -22.83 -18.36
CA VAL A 141 -1.58 -23.64 -17.31
C VAL A 141 -0.07 -23.73 -17.49
N LYS A 142 0.43 -23.71 -18.73
CA LYS A 142 1.89 -23.69 -19.03
C LYS A 142 2.61 -22.40 -18.62
N TYR A 143 1.90 -21.29 -18.42
CA TYR A 143 2.49 -20.00 -18.05
C TYR A 143 2.29 -19.64 -16.57
N ASN A 144 1.32 -20.25 -15.88
CA ASN A 144 0.99 -19.97 -14.47
C ASN A 144 2.22 -19.87 -13.55
N HIS A 145 3.12 -20.85 -13.63
CA HIS A 145 4.35 -20.89 -12.82
C HIS A 145 5.24 -19.68 -13.09
N SER A 146 5.57 -19.43 -14.36
CA SER A 146 6.39 -18.29 -14.77
C SER A 146 5.76 -16.93 -14.44
N ILE A 147 4.44 -16.78 -14.55
CA ILE A 147 3.76 -15.50 -14.25
C ILE A 147 3.69 -15.24 -12.73
N THR A 148 3.63 -16.30 -11.92
CA THR A 148 3.77 -16.22 -10.46
C THR A 148 5.19 -15.78 -10.08
N VAL A 149 6.22 -16.36 -10.69
CA VAL A 149 7.62 -15.90 -10.51
C VAL A 149 7.80 -14.46 -10.99
N ALA A 150 7.19 -14.08 -12.13
CA ALA A 150 7.25 -12.72 -12.67
C ALA A 150 6.69 -11.68 -11.70
N TYR A 151 5.61 -12.00 -10.99
CA TYR A 151 5.06 -11.17 -9.93
C TYR A 151 5.99 -11.10 -8.71
N MET A 152 6.46 -12.26 -8.21
CA MET A 152 7.37 -12.34 -7.06
C MET A 152 8.69 -11.58 -7.27
N LYS A 153 9.15 -11.46 -8.53
CA LYS A 153 10.36 -10.72 -8.93
C LYS A 153 10.08 -9.31 -9.47
N GLY A 154 8.83 -8.85 -9.43
CA GLY A 154 8.45 -7.50 -9.87
C GLY A 154 8.58 -7.23 -11.38
N ILE A 155 8.83 -8.27 -12.18
CA ILE A 155 8.93 -8.23 -13.65
C ILE A 155 7.58 -7.80 -14.24
N ALA A 156 6.52 -8.47 -13.81
CA ALA A 156 5.14 -8.18 -14.20
C ALA A 156 4.29 -7.80 -12.98
N LYS A 157 3.31 -6.92 -13.20
CA LYS A 157 2.32 -6.49 -12.23
C LYS A 157 0.92 -6.57 -12.85
N GLY A 158 -0.11 -6.41 -12.03
CA GLY A 158 -1.47 -6.23 -12.55
C GLY A 158 -1.59 -4.89 -13.26
N LYS A 159 -2.59 -4.81 -14.15
CA LYS A 159 -3.29 -3.56 -14.47
C LYS A 159 -4.18 -3.19 -13.27
N ASP A 160 -5.06 -2.20 -13.42
CA ASP A 160 -5.97 -1.75 -12.37
C ASP A 160 -6.77 -2.91 -11.74
N ALA A 161 -7.12 -2.77 -10.45
CA ALA A 161 -7.80 -3.80 -9.66
C ALA A 161 -7.16 -5.21 -9.67
N ARG A 162 -5.83 -5.30 -9.84
CA ARG A 162 -5.05 -6.57 -9.90
C ARG A 162 -5.48 -7.52 -11.03
N VAL A 163 -6.00 -6.99 -12.14
CA VAL A 163 -6.26 -7.78 -13.35
C VAL A 163 -4.93 -8.04 -14.07
N PHE A 164 -4.62 -9.29 -14.44
CA PHE A 164 -3.42 -9.58 -15.26
C PHE A 164 -3.68 -9.35 -16.74
N ASP A 165 -4.89 -9.69 -17.21
CA ASP A 165 -5.31 -9.61 -18.61
C ASP A 165 -4.42 -10.47 -19.55
N PRO A 166 -4.35 -11.79 -19.34
CA PRO A 166 -3.35 -12.66 -19.99
C PRO A 166 -3.44 -12.70 -21.52
N LYS A 167 -4.64 -12.48 -22.07
CA LYS A 167 -4.92 -12.66 -23.50
C LYS A 167 -4.87 -11.35 -24.30
N ALA A 168 -4.61 -10.21 -23.68
CA ALA A 168 -4.36 -8.97 -24.42
C ALA A 168 -3.01 -9.03 -25.14
N GLU A 169 -2.98 -8.45 -26.34
CA GLU A 169 -1.74 -8.21 -27.08
C GLU A 169 -0.96 -7.05 -26.43
N VAL A 170 0.36 -7.19 -26.28
CA VAL A 170 1.19 -6.22 -25.55
C VAL A 170 1.41 -4.93 -26.36
N THR A 171 1.35 -3.77 -25.71
CA THR A 171 1.60 -2.46 -26.35
C THR A 171 3.07 -2.02 -26.29
N TYR A 172 3.47 -0.99 -27.07
CA TYR A 172 4.83 -0.45 -27.01
C TYR A 172 5.19 0.09 -25.60
N GLY A 173 4.27 0.82 -24.96
CA GLY A 173 4.46 1.31 -23.59
C GLY A 173 4.48 0.18 -22.56
N GLU A 174 3.62 -0.82 -22.74
CA GLU A 174 3.56 -1.99 -21.86
C GLU A 174 4.83 -2.85 -21.95
N LEU A 175 5.39 -3.06 -23.15
CA LEU A 175 6.68 -3.74 -23.27
C LEU A 175 7.83 -2.90 -22.71
N ALA A 176 7.86 -1.58 -22.93
CA ALA A 176 8.91 -0.73 -22.35
C ALA A 176 8.98 -0.88 -20.83
N ALA A 177 7.83 -0.85 -20.14
CA ALA A 177 7.74 -1.10 -18.71
C ALA A 177 8.23 -2.52 -18.31
N LEU A 178 7.81 -3.56 -19.04
CA LEU A 178 8.22 -4.95 -18.80
C LEU A 178 9.73 -5.17 -19.02
N ILE A 179 10.34 -4.56 -20.04
CA ILE A 179 11.77 -4.64 -20.31
C ILE A 179 12.56 -3.97 -19.17
N CYS A 180 12.21 -2.73 -18.79
CA CYS A 180 12.85 -2.05 -17.66
C CYS A 180 12.68 -2.80 -16.33
N ASN A 181 11.52 -3.43 -16.09
CA ASN A 181 11.32 -4.29 -14.92
C ASN A 181 12.18 -5.56 -14.97
N THR A 182 12.29 -6.20 -16.14
CA THR A 182 13.11 -7.42 -16.31
C THR A 182 14.60 -7.09 -16.11
N ALA A 183 15.09 -6.00 -16.69
CA ALA A 183 16.46 -5.52 -16.49
C ALA A 183 16.75 -5.25 -15.00
N ARG A 184 15.88 -4.52 -14.30
CA ARG A 184 16.00 -4.27 -12.85
C ARG A 184 15.90 -5.54 -12.00
N ALA A 185 15.09 -6.52 -12.40
CA ALA A 185 14.99 -7.81 -11.71
C ALA A 185 16.24 -8.69 -11.91
N ILE A 186 16.89 -8.61 -13.08
CA ILE A 186 18.19 -9.26 -13.35
C ILE A 186 19.28 -8.55 -12.53
N GLU A 187 19.31 -7.21 -12.58
CA GLU A 187 20.27 -6.41 -11.84
C GLU A 187 20.16 -6.65 -10.33
N SER A 188 18.97 -6.56 -9.74
CA SER A 188 18.78 -6.80 -8.30
C SER A 188 19.18 -8.21 -7.84
N GLU A 189 18.94 -9.24 -8.65
CA GLU A 189 19.36 -10.61 -8.31
C GLU A 189 20.89 -10.75 -8.42
N LEU A 190 21.48 -10.25 -9.52
CA LEU A 190 22.93 -10.25 -9.73
C LEU A 190 23.67 -9.33 -8.74
N GLU A 191 23.05 -8.28 -8.22
CA GLU A 191 23.60 -7.44 -7.15
C GLU A 191 23.57 -8.16 -5.80
N SER A 192 22.55 -8.99 -5.53
CA SER A 192 22.55 -9.86 -4.35
C SER A 192 23.68 -10.90 -4.41
N ASP A 193 23.97 -11.46 -5.59
CA ASP A 193 25.13 -12.32 -5.87
C ASP A 193 26.48 -11.56 -5.90
N ARG A 194 26.45 -10.22 -6.02
CA ARG A 194 27.66 -9.36 -6.04
C ARG A 194 27.99 -8.71 -4.70
N GLN A 195 27.22 -8.93 -3.62
CA GLN A 195 27.77 -8.68 -2.28
C GLN A 195 28.99 -9.60 -2.09
N PRO A 196 30.21 -9.06 -1.93
CA PRO A 196 31.41 -9.87 -2.07
C PRO A 196 31.56 -10.81 -0.87
N ILE A 197 31.35 -12.12 -1.09
CA ILE A 197 31.67 -13.19 -0.12
C ILE A 197 33.19 -13.37 0.00
N ILE A 198 33.88 -12.31 0.43
CA ILE A 198 35.29 -12.29 0.81
C ILE A 198 35.47 -11.41 2.06
N GLU A 199 34.77 -11.73 3.14
CA GLU A 199 35.28 -11.46 4.48
C GLU A 199 34.94 -12.64 5.41
N GLY A 200 35.96 -13.31 5.94
CA GLY A 200 35.81 -14.54 6.73
C GLY A 200 35.29 -14.29 8.14
N LYS A 201 34.05 -13.83 8.24
CA LYS A 201 33.34 -13.43 9.46
C LYS A 201 31.84 -13.67 9.34
N PHE A 202 31.13 -13.49 10.45
CA PHE A 202 29.70 -13.16 10.40
C PHE A 202 29.48 -11.64 10.38
N GLU A 203 28.28 -11.22 10.00
CA GLU A 203 27.81 -9.85 10.13
C GLU A 203 26.41 -9.87 10.77
N THR A 204 26.21 -9.15 11.88
CA THR A 204 24.88 -8.92 12.44
C THR A 204 24.32 -7.61 11.87
N ARG A 205 23.24 -7.70 11.11
CA ARG A 205 22.49 -6.57 10.55
C ARG A 205 21.21 -6.36 11.34
N GLY A 206 20.75 -5.11 11.43
CA GLY A 206 19.50 -4.78 12.12
C GLY A 206 18.88 -3.50 11.58
N SER A 207 17.56 -3.46 11.63
CA SER A 207 16.70 -2.34 11.26
C SER A 207 15.55 -2.22 12.27
N TYR A 208 14.90 -1.06 12.31
CA TYR A 208 13.71 -0.85 13.13
C TYR A 208 12.61 -0.13 12.35
N GLU A 209 11.36 -0.40 12.71
CA GLU A 209 10.18 0.38 12.32
C GLU A 209 9.43 0.81 13.59
N ILE A 210 8.97 2.06 13.64
CA ILE A 210 8.05 2.53 14.68
C ILE A 210 6.64 2.45 14.10
N LYS A 211 5.81 1.57 14.65
CA LYS A 211 4.49 1.26 14.11
C LYS A 211 3.52 0.83 15.22
N ASP A 212 2.25 1.22 15.09
CA ASP A 212 1.15 0.85 16.01
C ASP A 212 1.46 1.08 17.51
N GLY A 213 2.21 2.15 17.83
CA GLY A 213 2.62 2.49 19.19
C GLY A 213 3.73 1.61 19.79
N LYS A 214 4.51 0.92 18.94
CA LYS A 214 5.57 -0.04 19.29
C LYS A 214 6.82 0.20 18.43
N VAL A 215 7.96 -0.33 18.86
CA VAL A 215 9.17 -0.43 18.05
C VAL A 215 9.39 -1.89 17.67
N VAL A 216 9.35 -2.17 16.37
CA VAL A 216 9.67 -3.48 15.80
C VAL A 216 11.14 -3.48 15.40
N PHE A 217 11.91 -4.45 15.86
CA PHE A 217 13.31 -4.64 15.51
C PHE A 217 13.46 -5.92 14.67
N ASP A 218 13.80 -5.78 13.40
CA ASP A 218 14.13 -6.88 12.50
C ASP A 218 15.64 -6.99 12.36
N PHE A 219 16.21 -8.17 12.61
CA PHE A 219 17.66 -8.36 12.60
C PHE A 219 18.08 -9.76 12.13
N GLU A 220 19.29 -9.84 11.58
CA GLU A 220 19.83 -11.06 11.00
C GLU A 220 21.32 -11.25 11.23
N LEU A 221 21.75 -12.52 11.28
CA LEU A 221 23.16 -12.92 11.29
C LEU A 221 23.51 -13.57 9.96
N VAL A 222 24.29 -12.86 9.14
CA VAL A 222 24.71 -13.27 7.78
C VAL A 222 26.03 -14.03 7.83
N ASN A 223 26.15 -15.12 7.07
CA ASN A 223 27.40 -15.89 6.93
C ASN A 223 28.19 -15.47 5.68
N HIS A 224 29.30 -14.74 5.86
CA HIS A 224 30.21 -14.35 4.78
C HIS A 224 31.41 -15.29 4.59
N TYR A 225 31.48 -16.40 5.34
CA TYR A 225 32.45 -17.46 5.07
C TYR A 225 32.08 -18.22 3.78
N SER A 226 33.09 -18.61 3.00
CA SER A 226 32.94 -19.47 1.82
C SER A 226 32.59 -20.94 2.12
N GLU A 227 32.28 -21.28 3.37
CA GLU A 227 31.88 -22.61 3.81
C GLU A 227 30.69 -22.53 4.79
N PRO A 228 29.82 -23.55 4.87
CA PRO A 228 28.75 -23.58 5.84
C PRO A 228 29.30 -23.59 7.28
N LYS A 229 28.80 -22.71 8.13
CA LYS A 229 29.18 -22.66 9.55
C LYS A 229 28.05 -23.19 10.42
N GLN A 230 28.41 -23.98 11.44
CA GLN A 230 27.51 -24.42 12.48
C GLN A 230 27.65 -23.51 13.71
N LEU A 231 26.52 -23.02 14.22
CA LEU A 231 26.40 -22.25 15.44
C LEU A 231 25.72 -23.11 16.51
N GLN A 232 26.26 -23.08 17.72
CA GLN A 232 25.67 -23.65 18.91
C GLN A 232 25.07 -22.51 19.76
N PHE A 233 23.85 -22.71 20.26
CA PHE A 233 23.21 -21.85 21.25
C PHE A 233 23.03 -22.66 22.54
N GLY A 234 23.37 -22.07 23.68
CA GLY A 234 23.34 -22.75 24.98
C GLY A 234 21.93 -22.99 25.54
N SER A 235 20.90 -22.37 24.94
CA SER A 235 19.51 -22.46 25.38
C SER A 235 18.54 -22.11 24.23
N GLY A 236 17.24 -22.08 24.52
CA GLY A 236 16.22 -21.48 23.65
C GLY A 236 16.40 -19.97 23.41
N GLN A 237 17.13 -19.25 24.26
CA GLN A 237 17.52 -17.86 24.01
C GLN A 237 18.60 -17.84 22.93
N GLN A 238 18.22 -17.37 21.73
CA GLN A 238 19.14 -17.23 20.58
C GLN A 238 19.69 -15.80 20.45
N TYR A 239 19.05 -14.82 21.09
CA TYR A 239 19.44 -13.42 21.08
C TYR A 239 19.10 -12.72 22.40
N GLU A 240 19.64 -11.53 22.58
CA GLU A 240 19.27 -10.55 23.58
C GLU A 240 19.12 -9.19 22.88
N VAL A 241 18.09 -8.43 23.24
CA VAL A 241 17.92 -7.03 22.85
C VAL A 241 17.93 -6.22 24.14
N VAL A 242 18.80 -5.22 24.25
CA VAL A 242 18.88 -4.31 25.40
C VAL A 242 18.77 -2.87 24.92
N ILE A 243 17.71 -2.19 25.31
CA ILE A 243 17.45 -0.80 24.93
C ILE A 243 17.85 0.10 26.10
N THR A 244 18.64 1.13 25.79
CA THR A 244 19.11 2.14 26.74
C THR A 244 18.70 3.54 26.29
N ASN A 245 18.43 4.45 27.23
CA ASN A 245 18.11 5.85 26.94
C ASN A 245 19.37 6.73 26.77
N GLU A 246 19.23 8.03 26.48
CA GLU A 246 20.35 8.99 26.34
C GLU A 246 21.36 9.03 27.53
N LYS A 247 20.99 8.53 28.72
CA LYS A 247 21.89 8.46 29.88
C LYS A 247 22.68 7.14 29.97
N GLY A 248 22.36 6.17 29.12
CA GLY A 248 22.85 4.79 29.22
C GLY A 248 22.13 3.96 30.30
N GLU A 249 20.97 4.41 30.77
CA GLU A 249 20.11 3.62 31.66
C GLU A 249 19.30 2.62 30.81
N GLU A 250 19.23 1.37 31.26
CA GLU A 250 18.43 0.31 30.64
C GLU A 250 16.93 0.60 30.83
N VAL A 251 16.14 0.43 29.76
CA VAL A 251 14.68 0.61 29.80
C VAL A 251 13.93 -0.63 29.32
N TYR A 252 14.55 -1.50 28.52
CA TYR A 252 13.97 -2.77 28.09
C TYR A 252 15.05 -3.82 27.84
N ARG A 253 14.72 -5.06 28.17
CA ARG A 253 15.54 -6.26 27.96
C ARG A 253 14.68 -7.40 27.45
N TYR A 254 15.06 -8.01 26.33
CA TYR A 254 14.31 -9.13 25.74
C TYR A 254 14.18 -10.31 26.70
N SER A 255 15.21 -10.66 27.49
CA SER A 255 15.12 -11.79 28.41
C SER A 255 14.23 -11.57 29.65
N ASP A 256 13.76 -10.35 29.94
CA ASP A 256 12.91 -10.09 31.09
C ASP A 256 11.53 -10.79 30.97
N ASP A 257 11.11 -11.39 32.09
CA ASP A 257 9.96 -12.28 32.27
C ASP A 257 9.83 -13.48 31.30
N LYS A 258 10.86 -13.76 30.48
CA LYS A 258 10.87 -14.88 29.52
C LYS A 258 11.63 -16.09 30.05
N PHE A 259 10.99 -17.26 29.99
CA PHE A 259 11.59 -18.55 30.39
C PHE A 259 12.08 -19.34 29.17
N PHE A 260 13.39 -19.49 29.05
CA PHE A 260 14.02 -20.22 27.95
C PHE A 260 14.35 -21.68 28.32
N THR A 261 14.27 -22.59 27.35
CA THR A 261 14.62 -24.00 27.55
C THR A 261 16.14 -24.19 27.64
N LEU A 262 16.63 -25.00 28.57
CA LEU A 262 18.06 -25.34 28.70
C LEU A 262 18.52 -26.39 27.66
N ALA A 263 17.90 -26.41 26.48
CA ALA A 263 18.26 -27.29 25.38
C ALA A 263 19.31 -26.63 24.51
N ILE A 264 20.42 -27.34 24.25
CA ILE A 264 21.43 -26.89 23.29
C ILE A 264 20.82 -26.97 21.89
N ILE A 265 20.84 -25.85 21.17
CA ILE A 265 20.31 -25.75 19.81
C ILE A 265 21.46 -25.59 18.82
N TYR A 266 21.40 -26.32 17.72
CA TYR A 266 22.35 -26.22 16.62
C TYR A 266 21.69 -25.64 15.39
N LYS A 267 22.34 -24.69 14.73
CA LYS A 267 21.92 -24.09 13.45
C LYS A 267 23.10 -24.12 12.48
N THR A 268 22.86 -24.43 11.21
CA THR A 268 23.88 -24.34 10.16
C THR A 268 23.45 -23.29 9.15
N ILE A 269 24.34 -22.35 8.86
CA ILE A 269 24.15 -21.28 7.87
C ILE A 269 25.09 -21.57 6.70
N LYS A 270 24.59 -21.65 5.45
CA LYS A 270 25.45 -21.76 4.25
C LYS A 270 26.09 -20.41 3.91
N PRO A 271 27.11 -20.35 3.02
CA PRO A 271 27.62 -19.07 2.52
C PRO A 271 26.49 -18.22 1.93
N GLY A 272 26.45 -16.93 2.27
CA GLY A 272 25.43 -15.98 1.82
C GLY A 272 24.06 -16.10 2.49
N GLU A 273 23.78 -17.19 3.23
CA GLU A 273 22.54 -17.31 4.01
C GLU A 273 22.60 -16.52 5.32
N SER A 274 21.43 -16.24 5.89
CA SER A 274 21.30 -15.64 7.22
C SER A 274 20.29 -16.37 8.11
N LEU A 275 20.47 -16.24 9.43
CA LEU A 275 19.40 -16.47 10.40
C LEU A 275 18.73 -15.12 10.67
N LYS A 276 17.40 -15.06 10.66
CA LYS A 276 16.60 -13.85 10.88
C LYS A 276 15.75 -14.02 12.14
N TRP A 277 15.58 -12.93 12.89
CA TRP A 277 14.72 -12.83 14.07
C TRP A 277 14.03 -11.46 14.10
N GLN A 278 12.99 -11.34 14.92
CA GLN A 278 12.28 -10.10 15.18
C GLN A 278 12.04 -9.99 16.69
N ASP A 279 12.14 -8.78 17.25
CA ASP A 279 11.65 -8.46 18.59
C ASP A 279 10.75 -7.22 18.55
N ILE A 280 9.80 -7.12 19.48
CA ILE A 280 8.82 -6.03 19.52
C ILE A 280 8.79 -5.43 20.91
N TRP A 281 9.34 -4.22 21.04
CA TRP A 281 9.22 -3.43 22.26
C TRP A 281 7.96 -2.56 22.18
N ASP A 282 7.13 -2.62 23.21
CA ASP A 282 5.92 -1.81 23.32
C ASP A 282 6.16 -0.40 23.86
N MET A 283 7.42 0.07 23.90
CA MET A 283 7.84 1.35 24.50
C MET A 283 7.58 1.48 26.02
N THR A 284 7.24 0.40 26.71
CA THR A 284 7.09 0.40 28.17
C THR A 284 8.44 0.13 28.85
N ASP A 285 8.77 0.86 29.90
CA ASP A 285 10.02 0.67 30.66
C ASP A 285 9.91 -0.41 31.77
N GLN A 286 11.04 -0.71 32.44
CA GLN A 286 11.12 -1.70 33.52
C GLN A 286 10.32 -1.29 34.78
N GLU A 287 9.94 -0.02 34.92
CA GLU A 287 9.04 0.49 35.95
C GLU A 287 7.54 0.37 35.56
N GLY A 288 7.25 0.19 34.27
CA GLY A 288 5.89 0.07 33.73
C GLY A 288 5.34 1.36 33.12
N GLU A 289 6.16 2.40 32.94
CA GLU A 289 5.77 3.68 32.35
C GLU A 289 5.96 3.67 30.82
N LYS A 290 5.06 4.35 30.10
CA LYS A 290 5.10 4.41 28.63
C LYS A 290 6.04 5.53 28.16
N LEU A 291 7.14 5.17 27.50
CA LEU A 291 8.11 6.11 26.95
C LEU A 291 7.61 6.69 25.61
N THR A 292 7.21 7.96 25.62
CA THR A 292 6.63 8.67 24.46
C THR A 292 7.57 9.65 23.78
N SER A 293 8.83 9.75 24.23
CA SER A 293 9.86 10.59 23.62
C SER A 293 11.29 10.23 24.08
N GLY A 294 12.30 10.73 23.38
CA GLY A 294 13.73 10.61 23.74
C GLY A 294 14.55 9.87 22.68
N LYS A 295 15.88 9.86 22.82
CA LYS A 295 16.74 8.98 22.00
C LYS A 295 17.13 7.73 22.77
N TYR A 296 17.26 6.65 22.02
CA TYR A 296 17.47 5.31 22.55
C TYR A 296 18.46 4.55 21.67
N THR A 297 19.22 3.67 22.30
CA THR A 297 20.18 2.79 21.63
C THR A 297 19.79 1.35 21.94
N ALA A 298 19.35 0.61 20.92
CA ALA A 298 19.11 -0.83 21.00
C ALA A 298 20.41 -1.59 20.69
N ASN A 299 20.89 -2.34 21.67
CA ASN A 299 22.04 -3.23 21.55
C ASN A 299 21.51 -4.66 21.35
N ILE A 300 21.70 -5.21 20.17
CA ILE A 300 21.24 -6.56 19.80
C ILE A 300 22.44 -7.50 19.82
N THR A 301 22.34 -8.61 20.53
CA THR A 301 23.40 -9.63 20.70
C THR A 301 22.90 -11.01 20.34
N ILE A 302 23.58 -11.72 19.44
CA ILE A 302 23.26 -13.10 19.07
C ILE A 302 24.03 -14.06 19.99
N MET A 303 23.28 -14.89 20.74
CA MET A 303 23.77 -15.65 21.90
C MET A 303 24.46 -16.97 21.51
N VAL A 304 25.41 -16.91 20.58
CA VAL A 304 26.22 -18.06 20.17
C VAL A 304 27.18 -18.44 21.31
N MET A 305 27.18 -19.72 21.68
CA MET A 305 28.14 -20.33 22.58
C MET A 305 29.16 -21.12 21.75
N PRO A 306 30.48 -20.85 21.83
CA PRO A 306 31.46 -21.61 21.05
C PRO A 306 31.70 -22.99 21.66
N GLU A 307 31.77 -24.04 20.83
CA GLU A 307 32.07 -25.41 21.30
C GLU A 307 33.49 -25.52 21.89
N ASN A 308 34.47 -24.85 21.27
CA ASN A 308 35.87 -24.85 21.69
C ASN A 308 36.41 -23.43 21.88
N LYS A 309 37.41 -23.28 22.77
CA LYS A 309 38.03 -21.97 23.06
C LYS A 309 38.71 -21.32 21.86
N ASP A 310 39.16 -22.14 20.91
CA ASP A 310 39.89 -21.70 19.72
C ASP A 310 38.94 -21.36 18.54
N GLU A 311 37.62 -21.56 18.72
CA GLU A 311 36.56 -21.27 17.75
C GLU A 311 35.69 -20.06 18.19
N LYS A 312 36.23 -19.18 19.05
CA LYS A 312 35.48 -18.00 19.52
C LYS A 312 35.30 -16.99 18.38
N ILE A 313 34.06 -16.85 17.92
CA ILE A 313 33.61 -15.75 17.05
C ILE A 313 33.83 -14.41 17.79
N GLU A 314 34.23 -13.36 17.06
CA GLU A 314 34.40 -12.03 17.65
C GLU A 314 33.04 -11.37 17.95
N GLU A 315 32.98 -10.63 19.06
CA GLU A 315 31.74 -10.11 19.64
C GLU A 315 31.02 -9.10 18.73
N ASN A 316 31.80 -8.31 18.00
CA ASN A 316 31.36 -7.37 16.96
C ASN A 316 30.78 -8.04 15.70
N GLN A 317 30.92 -9.35 15.52
CA GLN A 317 30.28 -10.11 14.44
C GLN A 317 28.89 -10.62 14.85
N LEU A 318 28.68 -10.76 16.16
CA LEU A 318 27.46 -11.24 16.80
C LEU A 318 26.63 -10.12 17.44
N THR A 319 27.02 -8.86 17.26
CA THR A 319 26.33 -7.69 17.82
C THR A 319 26.04 -6.65 16.75
N THR A 320 24.92 -5.96 16.93
CA THR A 320 24.60 -4.75 16.15
C THR A 320 23.95 -3.71 17.06
N VAL A 321 24.11 -2.43 16.70
CA VAL A 321 23.68 -1.29 17.52
C VAL A 321 22.84 -0.37 16.66
N ILE A 322 21.60 -0.12 17.11
CA ILE A 322 20.63 0.72 16.42
C ILE A 322 20.37 1.94 17.31
N ASP A 323 20.85 3.10 16.89
CA ASP A 323 20.44 4.38 17.46
C ASP A 323 19.12 4.83 16.81
N PHE A 324 18.11 5.08 17.64
CA PHE A 324 16.80 5.55 17.21
C PHE A 324 16.28 6.69 18.10
N SER A 325 15.18 7.30 17.68
CA SER A 325 14.53 8.37 18.43
C SER A 325 13.03 8.12 18.45
N LEU A 326 12.46 8.20 19.65
CA LEU A 326 11.04 8.46 19.82
C LEU A 326 10.92 9.97 19.80
N ASP A 327 10.40 10.53 18.72
CA ASP A 327 9.94 11.92 18.74
C ASP A 327 8.76 12.04 19.69
N LYS A 328 8.54 13.25 20.24
CA LYS A 328 7.40 13.48 21.12
C LYS A 328 6.10 13.16 20.41
N MET A 329 5.39 12.15 20.90
CA MET A 329 3.94 12.12 20.80
C MET A 329 3.40 13.26 21.68
N GLU A 330 3.18 14.43 21.07
CA GLU A 330 2.41 15.49 21.72
C GLU A 330 0.94 15.08 21.75
N GLU A 331 0.24 15.36 22.85
CA GLU A 331 -1.21 15.18 22.98
C GLU A 331 -1.95 16.30 22.20
N GLU A 332 -1.62 16.48 20.91
CA GLU A 332 -2.24 17.42 19.98
C GLU A 332 -2.59 16.73 18.66
N THR A 333 -3.72 16.00 18.68
CA THR A 333 -4.48 15.48 17.51
C THR A 333 -3.71 14.58 16.53
N SER A 334 -3.98 13.28 16.61
CA SER A 334 -3.43 12.23 15.74
C SER A 334 -3.77 12.40 14.24
N GLN A 335 -3.03 13.25 13.51
CA GLN A 335 -2.90 13.14 12.05
C GLN A 335 -1.80 12.15 11.69
N VAL A 336 -2.15 10.87 11.68
CA VAL A 336 -1.34 9.87 10.97
C VAL A 336 -1.37 10.25 9.48
N GLN A 337 -0.21 10.30 8.83
CA GLN A 337 -0.13 10.60 7.39
C GLN A 337 -0.61 9.39 6.58
N TYR A 338 -1.92 9.24 6.48
CA TYR A 338 -2.55 8.35 5.51
C TYR A 338 -2.33 8.90 4.10
N ASP A 339 -2.06 8.02 3.14
CA ASP A 339 -2.00 8.41 1.74
C ASP A 339 -3.44 8.65 1.21
N LEU A 340 -3.62 9.71 0.43
CA LEU A 340 -4.92 10.16 -0.07
C LEU A 340 -5.02 9.91 -1.58
N ASN A 341 -6.21 9.60 -2.09
CA ASN A 341 -6.47 9.58 -3.53
C ASN A 341 -6.48 11.03 -4.10
N GLU A 342 -6.63 11.17 -5.42
CA GLU A 342 -6.64 12.49 -6.09
C GLU A 342 -7.81 13.40 -5.66
N GLU A 343 -8.81 12.84 -4.99
CA GLU A 343 -10.02 13.51 -4.50
C GLU A 343 -9.91 13.90 -3.00
N GLY A 344 -8.83 13.51 -2.33
CA GLY A 344 -8.59 13.78 -0.90
C GLY A 344 -9.12 12.71 0.06
N ILE A 345 -9.59 11.57 -0.44
CA ILE A 345 -10.13 10.45 0.35
C ILE A 345 -8.99 9.54 0.81
N ILE A 346 -9.00 9.11 2.07
CA ILE A 346 -8.02 8.15 2.62
C ILE A 346 -8.07 6.83 1.83
N LYS A 347 -6.93 6.38 1.28
CA LYS A 347 -6.86 5.18 0.43
C LYS A 347 -7.26 3.89 1.18
N PRO A 348 -7.85 2.87 0.49
CA PRO A 348 -8.41 1.68 1.13
C PRO A 348 -7.46 0.92 2.07
N GLU A 349 -6.19 0.78 1.69
CA GLU A 349 -5.17 0.09 2.48
C GLU A 349 -4.70 0.86 3.73
N PHE A 350 -5.11 2.12 3.87
CA PHE A 350 -4.99 2.90 5.11
C PHE A 350 -6.33 2.90 5.84
N ALA A 351 -7.43 3.22 5.16
CA ALA A 351 -8.80 3.20 5.70
C ALA A 351 -9.08 1.91 6.51
N ARG A 352 -8.73 0.75 5.94
CA ARG A 352 -8.84 -0.55 6.61
C ARG A 352 -8.05 -0.63 7.92
N LYS A 353 -6.74 -0.31 7.90
CA LYS A 353 -5.86 -0.39 9.08
C LYS A 353 -6.34 0.46 10.26
N ILE A 354 -7.05 1.54 9.96
CA ILE A 354 -7.57 2.48 10.95
C ILE A 354 -8.85 1.96 11.61
N ILE A 355 -9.76 1.41 10.80
CA ILE A 355 -11.15 1.24 11.19
C ILE A 355 -11.61 -0.21 11.36
N GLU A 356 -10.89 -1.21 10.81
CA GLU A 356 -11.37 -2.60 10.71
C GLU A 356 -11.87 -3.17 12.05
N GLU A 357 -11.12 -3.00 13.14
CA GLU A 357 -11.55 -3.43 14.48
C GLU A 357 -12.74 -2.60 15.02
N THR A 358 -12.70 -1.27 14.83
CA THR A 358 -13.77 -0.35 15.30
C THR A 358 -15.10 -0.64 14.58
N ALA A 359 -15.05 -0.86 13.26
CA ALA A 359 -16.20 -1.15 12.44
C ALA A 359 -16.75 -2.56 12.70
N HIS A 360 -15.89 -3.57 12.88
CA HIS A 360 -16.31 -4.91 13.31
C HIS A 360 -17.04 -4.87 14.65
N ASN A 361 -16.47 -4.20 15.66
CA ASN A 361 -17.08 -4.08 16.98
C ASN A 361 -18.39 -3.25 16.95
N THR A 362 -18.46 -2.21 16.11
CA THR A 362 -19.70 -1.44 15.87
C THR A 362 -20.78 -2.34 15.24
N MET A 363 -20.44 -3.12 14.21
CA MET A 363 -21.37 -4.02 13.53
C MET A 363 -21.85 -5.17 14.43
N GLN A 364 -20.99 -5.68 15.31
CA GLN A 364 -21.37 -6.66 16.33
C GLN A 364 -22.38 -6.07 17.32
N ALA A 365 -22.17 -4.84 17.80
CA ALA A 365 -23.12 -4.15 18.70
C ALA A 365 -24.47 -3.87 18.02
N ILE A 366 -24.46 -3.50 16.72
CA ILE A 366 -25.68 -3.39 15.90
C ILE A 366 -26.41 -4.74 15.86
N LYS A 367 -25.72 -5.82 15.43
CA LYS A 367 -26.26 -7.18 15.27
C LYS A 367 -26.92 -7.72 16.54
N ASP A 368 -26.24 -7.59 17.68
CA ASP A 368 -26.70 -8.09 18.98
C ASP A 368 -27.76 -7.18 19.64
N LYS A 369 -28.02 -6.00 19.04
CA LYS A 369 -28.89 -4.94 19.57
C LYS A 369 -28.43 -4.39 20.92
N ASP A 370 -27.11 -4.37 21.13
CA ASP A 370 -26.50 -3.78 22.32
C ASP A 370 -26.41 -2.26 22.16
N ALA A 371 -27.50 -1.58 22.54
CA ALA A 371 -27.61 -0.14 22.47
C ALA A 371 -26.62 0.62 23.38
N GLU A 372 -26.17 0.03 24.49
CA GLU A 372 -25.21 0.66 25.40
C GLU A 372 -23.80 0.61 24.79
N THR A 373 -23.39 -0.55 24.25
CA THR A 373 -22.11 -0.68 23.53
C THR A 373 -22.12 0.14 22.23
N LEU A 374 -23.24 0.14 21.48
CA LEU A 374 -23.37 0.96 20.28
C LEU A 374 -23.28 2.46 20.58
N ALA A 375 -23.85 2.92 21.70
CA ALA A 375 -23.80 4.30 22.15
C ALA A 375 -22.35 4.81 22.38
N GLU A 376 -21.41 3.94 22.73
CA GLU A 376 -19.99 4.32 22.91
C GLU A 376 -19.25 4.59 21.58
N PHE A 377 -19.73 4.05 20.46
CA PHE A 377 -19.20 4.35 19.12
C PHE A 377 -19.75 5.65 18.51
N ILE A 378 -20.86 6.19 19.01
CA ILE A 378 -21.52 7.37 18.42
C ILE A 378 -20.71 8.65 18.65
N HIS A 379 -20.62 9.50 17.62
CA HIS A 379 -19.93 10.79 17.74
C HIS A 379 -20.66 11.71 18.73
N PRO A 380 -19.99 12.21 19.80
CA PRO A 380 -20.68 12.83 20.93
C PRO A 380 -21.39 14.16 20.62
N THR A 381 -20.90 14.93 19.63
CA THR A 381 -21.50 16.21 19.21
C THR A 381 -22.28 16.14 17.89
N LYS A 382 -21.89 15.29 16.93
CA LYS A 382 -22.59 15.13 15.64
C LYS A 382 -23.77 14.15 15.71
N GLY A 383 -23.75 13.19 16.63
CA GLY A 383 -24.68 12.06 16.63
C GLY A 383 -24.39 11.09 15.48
N VAL A 384 -25.37 10.22 15.17
CA VAL A 384 -25.36 9.36 13.98
C VAL A 384 -26.59 9.67 13.11
N ARG A 385 -26.36 9.87 11.82
CA ARG A 385 -27.36 10.07 10.76
C ARG A 385 -27.80 8.71 10.20
N PHE A 386 -29.08 8.56 9.93
CA PHE A 386 -29.66 7.37 9.30
C PHE A 386 -30.21 7.72 7.93
N THR A 387 -29.61 7.17 6.89
CA THR A 387 -30.03 7.38 5.50
C THR A 387 -30.58 6.05 4.94
N PRO A 388 -31.82 5.99 4.44
CA PRO A 388 -32.46 4.73 4.02
C PRO A 388 -32.00 4.21 2.64
N TYR A 389 -31.24 5.02 1.90
CA TYR A 389 -30.72 4.77 0.55
C TYR A 389 -29.39 5.51 0.38
N THR A 390 -28.67 5.34 -0.74
CA THR A 390 -27.29 5.85 -0.90
C THR A 390 -27.12 7.39 -0.82
N TYR A 391 -28.16 8.18 -1.15
CA TYR A 391 -28.07 9.65 -1.13
C TYR A 391 -28.39 10.25 0.25
N VAL A 392 -27.39 10.85 0.88
CA VAL A 392 -27.45 11.45 2.22
C VAL A 392 -28.10 12.84 2.17
N SER A 393 -29.24 13.03 2.85
CA SER A 393 -29.86 14.34 3.04
C SER A 393 -29.43 14.96 4.36
N VAL A 394 -28.66 16.06 4.29
CA VAL A 394 -28.23 16.82 5.46
C VAL A 394 -29.42 17.46 6.20
N GLU A 395 -30.48 17.83 5.47
CA GLU A 395 -31.67 18.52 6.00
C GLU A 395 -32.77 17.56 6.49
N ASP A 396 -32.97 16.41 5.82
CA ASP A 396 -34.12 15.52 6.08
C ASP A 396 -33.79 14.24 6.88
N ASP A 397 -32.57 13.69 6.75
CA ASP A 397 -32.24 12.41 7.39
C ASP A 397 -32.28 12.53 8.92
N VAL A 398 -32.82 11.51 9.58
CA VAL A 398 -32.90 11.46 11.05
C VAL A 398 -31.49 11.35 11.63
N VAL A 399 -31.15 12.27 12.54
CA VAL A 399 -29.92 12.21 13.35
C VAL A 399 -30.31 11.96 14.81
N LEU A 400 -29.68 10.96 15.44
CA LEU A 400 -29.86 10.65 16.87
C LEU A 400 -28.55 10.82 17.63
N ASN A 401 -28.62 11.39 18.84
CA ASN A 401 -27.45 11.53 19.71
C ASN A 401 -27.19 10.28 20.56
N LYS A 402 -26.03 10.23 21.23
CA LYS A 402 -25.58 9.11 22.06
C LYS A 402 -26.63 8.60 23.06
N GLU A 403 -27.36 9.48 23.74
CA GLU A 403 -28.36 9.08 24.74
C GLU A 403 -29.70 8.66 24.10
N GLU A 404 -30.00 9.12 22.88
CA GLU A 404 -31.12 8.59 22.08
C GLU A 404 -30.81 7.19 21.53
N ILE A 405 -29.54 6.90 21.22
CA ILE A 405 -29.11 5.58 20.74
C ILE A 405 -29.25 4.50 21.81
N LYS A 406 -28.98 4.81 23.09
CA LYS A 406 -29.21 3.86 24.21
C LYS A 406 -30.67 3.37 24.30
N GLU A 407 -31.62 4.23 23.99
CA GLU A 407 -33.05 3.92 24.00
C GLU A 407 -33.59 3.48 22.63
N PHE A 408 -32.75 3.37 21.59
CA PHE A 408 -33.16 3.13 20.20
C PHE A 408 -34.10 1.92 20.04
N PHE A 409 -33.76 0.78 20.67
CA PHE A 409 -34.61 -0.42 20.57
C PHE A 409 -35.88 -0.36 21.44
N ASN A 410 -35.91 0.54 22.44
CA ASN A 410 -37.06 0.77 23.32
C ASN A 410 -38.02 1.84 22.80
N ASP A 411 -37.54 2.82 22.02
CA ASP A 411 -38.33 3.96 21.58
C ASP A 411 -39.51 3.54 20.69
N GLN A 412 -40.70 4.01 21.07
CA GLN A 412 -41.98 3.74 20.40
C GLN A 412 -42.47 4.96 19.60
N LYS A 413 -41.70 6.06 19.57
CA LYS A 413 -41.94 7.21 18.71
C LYS A 413 -41.74 6.80 17.25
N VAL A 414 -42.68 7.19 16.41
CA VAL A 414 -42.56 7.07 14.95
C VAL A 414 -41.81 8.29 14.43
N TYR A 415 -40.82 8.05 13.58
CA TYR A 415 -40.05 9.06 12.86
C TYR A 415 -40.35 8.93 11.37
N LEU A 416 -40.26 10.05 10.65
CA LEU A 416 -40.18 10.07 9.20
C LEU A 416 -38.71 9.93 8.81
N TRP A 417 -38.32 8.82 8.19
CA TRP A 417 -36.93 8.52 7.82
C TRP A 417 -36.59 8.85 6.36
N GLY A 418 -37.52 9.49 5.63
CA GLY A 418 -37.44 9.73 4.18
C GLY A 418 -38.63 9.12 3.44
N SER A 419 -38.43 8.77 2.16
CA SER A 419 -39.42 8.11 1.29
C SER A 419 -38.86 6.83 0.67
N TYR A 420 -39.71 5.84 0.44
CA TYR A 420 -39.33 4.60 -0.26
C TYR A 420 -38.98 4.89 -1.72
N ASP A 421 -37.81 4.43 -2.17
CA ASP A 421 -37.40 4.53 -3.56
C ASP A 421 -38.35 3.77 -4.51
N GLY A 422 -38.43 4.21 -5.76
CA GLY A 422 -39.34 3.71 -6.80
C GLY A 422 -40.83 4.06 -6.60
N ILE A 423 -41.31 4.21 -5.36
CA ILE A 423 -42.73 4.43 -5.03
C ILE A 423 -43.00 5.85 -4.50
N GLY A 424 -42.12 6.41 -3.67
CA GLY A 424 -42.22 7.75 -3.08
C GLY A 424 -43.01 7.86 -1.77
N ASP A 425 -43.63 6.77 -1.29
CA ASP A 425 -44.38 6.74 -0.02
C ASP A 425 -43.46 7.03 1.19
N GLU A 426 -43.97 7.75 2.19
CA GLU A 426 -43.23 8.14 3.40
C GLU A 426 -42.80 6.93 4.28
N ILE A 427 -41.53 6.89 4.68
CA ILE A 427 -40.98 5.90 5.62
C ILE A 427 -41.29 6.34 7.06
N ASN A 428 -42.53 6.12 7.52
CA ASN A 428 -42.96 6.37 8.89
C ASN A 428 -42.77 5.10 9.76
N LEU A 429 -41.65 5.01 10.50
CA LEU A 429 -41.29 3.83 11.32
C LEU A 429 -40.79 4.21 12.72
N THR A 430 -40.96 3.32 13.71
CA THR A 430 -40.17 3.37 14.96
C THR A 430 -38.72 2.93 14.70
N PRO A 431 -37.72 3.30 15.53
CA PRO A 431 -36.33 2.94 15.25
C PRO A 431 -36.08 1.42 15.23
N SER A 432 -36.75 0.66 16.10
CA SER A 432 -36.77 -0.81 16.03
C SER A 432 -37.34 -1.37 14.72
N GLN A 433 -38.34 -0.73 14.12
CA GLN A 433 -38.87 -1.15 12.81
C GLN A 433 -37.96 -0.70 11.65
N TYR A 434 -37.28 0.44 11.79
CA TYR A 434 -36.28 0.90 10.84
C TYR A 434 -35.07 -0.04 10.82
N TYR A 435 -34.61 -0.52 11.98
CA TYR A 435 -33.54 -1.51 12.09
C TYR A 435 -33.80 -2.77 11.24
N GLU A 436 -34.97 -3.39 11.40
CA GLU A 436 -35.36 -4.62 10.68
C GLU A 436 -35.55 -4.38 9.17
N ARG A 437 -35.73 -3.12 8.75
CA ARG A 437 -36.10 -2.75 7.38
C ARG A 437 -34.95 -2.16 6.57
N PHE A 438 -33.99 -1.50 7.23
CA PHE A 438 -32.91 -0.73 6.59
C PHE A 438 -31.55 -0.89 7.27
N ILE A 439 -31.44 -1.36 8.51
CA ILE A 439 -30.11 -1.56 9.14
C ILE A 439 -29.68 -3.02 8.93
N TYR A 440 -30.12 -3.94 9.80
CA TYR A 440 -29.63 -5.31 9.78
C TYR A 440 -30.51 -6.22 8.90
N THR A 441 -30.61 -5.85 7.62
CA THR A 441 -31.48 -6.54 6.65
C THR A 441 -30.93 -7.87 6.13
N GLU A 442 -29.66 -8.16 6.40
CA GLU A 442 -28.92 -9.43 6.19
C GLU A 442 -27.79 -9.52 7.23
N ASP A 443 -27.04 -10.64 7.26
CA ASP A 443 -25.93 -10.83 8.20
C ASP A 443 -24.64 -10.08 7.81
N PHE A 444 -24.71 -8.74 7.71
CA PHE A 444 -23.61 -7.88 7.25
C PHE A 444 -22.29 -8.03 8.01
N LEU A 445 -22.29 -8.48 9.27
CA LEU A 445 -21.07 -8.86 10.00
C LEU A 445 -20.25 -9.95 9.27
N ASN A 446 -20.91 -10.79 8.49
CA ASN A 446 -20.34 -11.86 7.67
C ASN A 446 -20.58 -11.59 6.16
N ALA A 447 -20.54 -10.33 5.74
CA ALA A 447 -20.63 -9.95 4.32
C ALA A 447 -19.57 -10.65 3.45
N GLU A 448 -19.92 -10.94 2.20
CA GLU A 448 -19.01 -11.60 1.24
C GLU A 448 -17.86 -10.68 0.81
N GLU A 449 -18.14 -9.38 0.70
CA GLU A 449 -17.16 -8.34 0.37
C GLU A 449 -17.26 -7.18 1.37
N ILE A 450 -16.12 -6.60 1.76
CA ILE A 450 -16.04 -5.45 2.67
C ILE A 450 -15.11 -4.39 2.07
N GLY A 451 -15.67 -3.27 1.66
CA GLY A 451 -14.97 -2.11 1.11
C GLY A 451 -14.59 -1.11 2.20
N TYR A 452 -13.43 -0.46 2.04
CA TYR A 452 -12.92 0.56 2.95
C TYR A 452 -12.55 1.79 2.13
N ASN A 453 -13.34 2.86 2.19
CA ASN A 453 -13.27 3.98 1.24
C ASN A 453 -13.28 3.53 -0.24
N GLU A 454 -13.96 2.42 -0.51
CA GLU A 454 -14.14 1.80 -1.82
C GLU A 454 -15.63 1.50 -1.98
N VAL A 455 -16.22 1.87 -3.13
CA VAL A 455 -17.64 1.66 -3.44
C VAL A 455 -17.76 0.38 -4.25
N LEU A 456 -18.37 -0.64 -3.65
CA LEU A 456 -18.59 -1.97 -4.22
C LEU A 456 -19.97 -2.09 -4.88
N SER A 457 -20.99 -1.46 -4.28
CA SER A 457 -22.36 -1.51 -4.82
C SER A 457 -22.52 -0.58 -6.04
N SER A 458 -23.29 -1.00 -7.05
CA SER A 458 -23.61 -0.15 -8.22
C SER A 458 -25.12 0.03 -8.41
N GLY A 459 -25.58 1.29 -8.42
CA GLY A 459 -26.99 1.66 -8.46
C GLY A 459 -27.28 2.93 -9.26
N ASN A 460 -28.57 3.29 -9.37
CA ASN A 460 -29.04 4.43 -10.19
C ASN A 460 -29.12 5.77 -9.44
N MET A 461 -28.99 5.76 -8.11
CA MET A 461 -29.00 6.97 -7.28
C MET A 461 -27.60 7.58 -7.18
N LEU A 462 -27.54 8.91 -7.01
CA LEU A 462 -26.30 9.63 -6.81
C LEU A 462 -25.72 9.32 -5.43
N GLU A 463 -24.44 8.96 -5.39
CA GLU A 463 -23.68 8.78 -4.15
C GLU A 463 -23.02 10.10 -3.76
N ASN A 464 -23.08 10.48 -2.47
CA ASN A 464 -22.52 11.75 -1.98
C ASN A 464 -21.84 11.65 -0.60
N GLN A 465 -21.60 10.43 -0.07
CA GLN A 465 -21.03 10.24 1.28
C GLN A 465 -19.68 10.97 1.47
N PHE A 466 -18.79 10.95 0.47
CA PHE A 466 -17.50 11.63 0.54
C PHE A 466 -17.58 13.16 0.30
N GLU A 467 -18.73 13.68 -0.14
CA GLU A 467 -19.00 15.13 -0.21
C GLU A 467 -19.63 15.67 1.10
N VAL A 468 -20.30 14.80 1.86
CA VAL A 468 -21.11 15.18 3.03
C VAL A 468 -20.38 14.98 4.37
N TYR A 469 -19.56 13.95 4.49
CA TYR A 469 -18.80 13.66 5.72
C TYR A 469 -17.32 14.06 5.56
N ASP A 470 -16.76 14.71 6.57
CA ASP A 470 -15.48 15.43 6.50
C ASP A 470 -14.30 14.54 6.91
N ASN A 471 -13.37 14.28 5.97
CA ASN A 471 -12.24 13.37 6.14
C ASN A 471 -12.64 11.96 6.66
N ALA A 472 -13.82 11.50 6.26
CA ALA A 472 -14.44 10.29 6.80
C ALA A 472 -13.81 8.98 6.28
N ILE A 473 -14.05 7.92 7.04
CA ILE A 473 -13.85 6.53 6.60
C ILE A 473 -15.22 5.85 6.49
N VAL A 474 -15.53 5.37 5.29
CA VAL A 474 -16.74 4.62 4.96
C VAL A 474 -16.36 3.14 4.86
N VAL A 475 -17.06 2.30 5.63
CA VAL A 475 -16.95 0.83 5.54
C VAL A 475 -18.22 0.28 4.93
N GLU A 476 -18.13 -0.26 3.72
CA GLU A 476 -19.26 -0.86 2.99
C GLU A 476 -19.25 -2.38 3.16
N TYR A 477 -20.30 -2.93 3.74
CA TYR A 477 -20.52 -4.37 3.90
C TYR A 477 -21.47 -4.83 2.79
N TYR A 478 -20.97 -5.60 1.84
CA TYR A 478 -21.65 -5.87 0.56
C TYR A 478 -21.93 -7.35 0.33
N PHE A 479 -23.13 -7.62 -0.21
CA PHE A 479 -23.52 -8.89 -0.80
C PHE A 479 -23.87 -8.66 -2.28
N PRO A 480 -23.16 -9.27 -3.24
CA PRO A 480 -23.35 -9.02 -4.68
C PRO A 480 -24.64 -9.64 -5.27
N GLY A 481 -25.37 -10.43 -4.49
CA GLY A 481 -26.65 -11.04 -4.84
C GLY A 481 -26.87 -12.37 -4.12
N PHE A 482 -28.11 -12.84 -4.04
CA PHE A 482 -28.48 -14.04 -3.26
C PHE A 482 -29.09 -15.14 -4.13
N ASN A 483 -29.85 -14.77 -5.16
CA ASN A 483 -30.47 -15.69 -6.10
C ASN A 483 -29.95 -15.46 -7.54
N PRO A 484 -29.24 -16.43 -8.14
CA PRO A 484 -28.75 -16.34 -9.51
C PRO A 484 -29.81 -16.01 -10.58
N ASP A 485 -31.09 -16.35 -10.35
CA ASP A 485 -32.19 -16.00 -11.28
C ASP A 485 -32.44 -14.48 -11.39
N TYR A 486 -31.89 -13.66 -10.48
CA TYR A 486 -31.95 -12.20 -10.54
C TYR A 486 -30.69 -11.56 -11.15
N GLU A 487 -29.69 -12.34 -11.60
CA GLU A 487 -28.48 -11.83 -12.25
C GLU A 487 -27.73 -10.72 -11.45
N GLY A 488 -27.81 -10.77 -10.11
CA GLY A 488 -27.23 -9.76 -9.20
C GLY A 488 -28.16 -8.60 -8.84
N MET A 489 -29.37 -8.52 -9.42
CA MET A 489 -30.40 -7.51 -9.10
C MET A 489 -31.10 -7.74 -7.74
N ASP A 490 -30.48 -8.47 -6.82
CA ASP A 490 -30.89 -8.59 -5.42
C ASP A 490 -29.75 -8.23 -4.44
N TRP A 491 -28.69 -7.56 -4.94
CA TRP A 491 -27.58 -7.07 -4.11
C TRP A 491 -28.04 -6.14 -2.98
N LYS A 492 -27.28 -6.19 -1.87
CA LYS A 492 -27.49 -5.37 -0.67
C LYS A 492 -26.16 -4.86 -0.12
N SER A 493 -26.21 -3.67 0.46
CA SER A 493 -25.09 -3.01 1.13
C SER A 493 -25.56 -2.30 2.40
N LEU A 494 -24.71 -2.30 3.42
CA LEU A 494 -24.83 -1.41 4.58
C LEU A 494 -23.50 -0.69 4.75
N ARG A 495 -23.52 0.64 4.85
CA ARG A 495 -22.32 1.46 5.06
C ARG A 495 -22.33 2.07 6.45
N LEU A 496 -21.23 1.86 7.17
CA LEU A 496 -20.93 2.57 8.41
C LEU A 496 -19.94 3.70 8.09
N VAL A 497 -20.31 4.94 8.42
CA VAL A 497 -19.47 6.12 8.18
C VAL A 497 -18.92 6.62 9.51
N PHE A 498 -17.60 6.71 9.58
CA PHE A 498 -16.85 7.16 10.75
C PHE A 498 -16.09 8.44 10.46
N GLU A 499 -16.04 9.35 11.42
CA GLU A 499 -15.17 10.53 11.42
C GLU A 499 -14.30 10.53 12.68
N GLN A 500 -13.14 11.17 12.62
CA GLN A 500 -12.25 11.29 13.76
C GLN A 500 -12.79 12.31 14.78
N TYR A 501 -12.89 11.88 16.04
CA TYR A 501 -13.23 12.72 17.19
C TYR A 501 -12.22 12.46 18.32
N GLU A 502 -11.47 13.49 18.68
CA GLU A 502 -10.29 13.36 19.55
C GLU A 502 -9.36 12.25 18.98
N ASP A 503 -8.84 11.35 19.79
CA ASP A 503 -7.97 10.24 19.34
C ASP A 503 -8.76 8.94 19.05
N SER A 504 -10.02 9.06 18.61
CA SER A 504 -10.89 7.93 18.29
C SER A 504 -11.74 8.16 17.06
N TRP A 505 -12.05 7.10 16.32
CA TRP A 505 -13.02 7.16 15.22
C TRP A 505 -14.42 6.88 15.74
N LYS A 506 -15.38 7.72 15.36
CA LYS A 506 -16.76 7.68 15.84
C LYS A 506 -17.76 7.60 14.71
N LEU A 507 -18.78 6.77 14.89
CA LEU A 507 -19.87 6.55 13.95
C LEU A 507 -20.72 7.81 13.84
N VAL A 508 -20.89 8.31 12.61
CA VAL A 508 -21.67 9.50 12.24
C VAL A 508 -22.71 9.24 11.17
N GLY A 509 -22.63 8.12 10.45
CA GLY A 509 -23.61 7.74 9.45
C GLY A 509 -23.85 6.23 9.40
N ILE A 510 -25.11 5.84 9.23
CA ILE A 510 -25.53 4.50 8.81
C ILE A 510 -26.35 4.70 7.54
N ILE A 511 -25.81 4.23 6.40
CA ILE A 511 -26.43 4.36 5.08
C ILE A 511 -26.78 2.96 4.58
N HIS A 512 -28.07 2.70 4.35
CA HIS A 512 -28.50 1.50 3.65
C HIS A 512 -28.36 1.68 2.14
N ASN A 513 -27.99 0.63 1.42
CA ASN A 513 -28.10 0.62 -0.04
C ASN A 513 -28.54 -0.75 -0.53
N GLN A 514 -29.34 -0.80 -1.59
CA GLN A 514 -29.80 -2.05 -2.18
C GLN A 514 -30.24 -1.83 -3.61
N TRP A 515 -30.34 -2.91 -4.39
CA TRP A 515 -31.02 -2.82 -5.67
C TRP A 515 -32.50 -2.44 -5.51
N THR A 516 -32.95 -1.52 -6.37
CA THR A 516 -34.32 -1.04 -6.52
C THR A 516 -34.58 -0.71 -8.00
N ILE A 517 -35.60 -1.35 -8.61
CA ILE A 517 -36.49 -0.89 -9.73
C ILE A 517 -37.36 -2.06 -10.26
#